data_AF-A7TMC0-F1
#
_entry.id   AF-A7TMC0-F1
#
_cell.length_a   1.000
_cell.length_b   1.000
_cell.length_c   1.000
_cell.angle_alpha   90.00
_cell.angle_beta   90.00
_cell.angle_gamma   90.00
#
_symmetry.space_group_name_H-M   'P 1'
#
loop_
_entity.id
_entity.type
_entity.pdbx_description
1 polymer ?
#
loop_
_entity_poly.entity_id
_entity_poly.type
_entity_poly.pdbx_seq_one_letter_code
_entity_poly.pdbx_strand_id
1 'polypeptide(L)'
;MVSTVSLTAQQVRLVNMKVDYSENDSSFNSYLDVVNKVMKLSNTILRGELPEDGDGSSENSQKVNFDKDSIKELKQLAELRYLELQTSLETKKTIYENWEQSNESIVKRLSSDALNKNKPMLEKYKSELQQRMFRIREMYNAVKKINREVEALVVSKTTLMVTYQEWVDKLGKEFTDKLIARQYLKPFNREVEGKYKVFDNFNRTPEELKKSNEAMKVDIEKLTVDLTEYKDKWLKDADVFSKVSSLLMQELENRNIKLDTNEEEEEEEDEEEDEDRRRYLLNKEIEGEMDNEMNNEIEDEMADMELDNDINEDPEGDMDDEDEEHEEHDGNITSEEQDDEALSEEHLDDEHVSEEPMDEPTPEGSGSPEELKDGSNDIPVDINEEKDYGSDVEMS
;
A
#
# COMPACT_ATOMS: atom_id res chain seq x y z
N MET A 1 -62.53 6.70 -22.60
CA MET A 1 -62.29 6.21 -21.22
C MET A 1 -61.91 4.74 -21.34
N VAL A 2 -60.62 4.45 -21.18
CA VAL A 2 -60.12 3.07 -21.18
C VAL A 2 -60.50 2.50 -19.81
N SER A 3 -61.47 1.58 -19.78
CA SER A 3 -61.81 0.87 -18.55
C SER A 3 -60.62 0.01 -18.15
N THR A 4 -59.89 0.43 -17.12
CA THR A 4 -58.88 -0.39 -16.47
C THR A 4 -59.60 -1.51 -15.72
N VAL A 5 -59.64 -2.69 -16.35
CA VAL A 5 -60.15 -3.91 -15.72
C VAL A 5 -59.21 -4.26 -14.58
N SER A 6 -59.64 -4.08 -13.34
CA SER A 6 -58.89 -4.56 -12.17
C SER A 6 -58.99 -6.08 -12.09
N LEU A 7 -57.86 -6.76 -12.28
CA LEU A 7 -57.75 -8.20 -12.13
C LEU A 7 -57.96 -8.59 -10.66
N THR A 8 -58.74 -9.66 -10.43
CA THR A 8 -58.95 -10.22 -9.09
C THR A 8 -57.70 -10.99 -8.66
N ALA A 9 -57.37 -11.01 -7.36
CA ALA A 9 -56.21 -11.75 -6.82
C ALA A 9 -56.16 -13.24 -7.24
N GLN A 10 -57.32 -13.89 -7.42
CA GLN A 10 -57.39 -15.25 -7.97
C GLN A 10 -56.93 -15.33 -9.43
N GLN A 11 -57.28 -14.34 -10.25
CA GLN A 11 -56.85 -14.29 -11.65
C GLN A 11 -55.33 -14.09 -11.74
N VAL A 12 -54.76 -13.22 -10.89
CA VAL A 12 -53.31 -13.03 -10.78
C VAL A 12 -52.62 -14.34 -10.38
N ARG A 13 -53.13 -15.04 -9.36
CA ARG A 13 -52.58 -16.33 -8.92
C ARG A 13 -52.63 -17.41 -10.02
N LEU A 14 -53.73 -17.49 -10.76
CA LEU A 14 -53.86 -18.45 -11.87
C LEU A 14 -52.90 -18.15 -13.01
N VAL A 15 -52.66 -16.86 -13.30
CA VAL A 15 -51.68 -16.44 -14.30
C VAL A 15 -50.27 -16.77 -13.83
N ASN A 16 -49.90 -16.44 -12.59
CA ASN A 16 -48.58 -16.75 -12.04
C ASN A 16 -48.31 -18.26 -12.07
N MET A 17 -49.28 -19.07 -11.60
CA MET A 17 -49.17 -20.52 -11.66
C MET A 17 -48.96 -21.01 -13.11
N LYS A 18 -49.70 -20.48 -14.09
CA LYS A 18 -49.51 -20.87 -15.50
C LYS A 18 -48.13 -20.49 -16.03
N VAL A 19 -47.57 -19.37 -15.59
CA VAL A 19 -46.22 -18.91 -15.97
C VAL A 19 -45.17 -19.82 -15.34
N ASP A 20 -45.31 -20.16 -14.05
CA ASP A 20 -44.35 -20.99 -13.32
C ASP A 20 -44.24 -22.42 -13.90
N TYR A 21 -45.34 -22.96 -14.42
CA TYR A 21 -45.38 -24.28 -15.07
C TYR A 21 -45.24 -24.24 -16.60
N SER A 22 -44.91 -23.08 -17.17
CA SER A 22 -44.71 -22.96 -18.61
C SER A 22 -43.40 -23.64 -19.04
N GLU A 23 -43.46 -24.90 -19.42
CA GLU A 23 -42.32 -25.62 -20.02
C GLU A 23 -42.50 -25.74 -21.55
N ASN A 24 -41.47 -25.34 -22.30
CA ASN A 24 -41.41 -25.55 -23.75
C ASN A 24 -40.31 -26.57 -24.07
N ASP A 25 -40.65 -27.86 -24.02
CA ASP A 25 -39.75 -28.95 -24.42
C ASP A 25 -39.97 -29.32 -25.90
N SER A 26 -39.08 -28.83 -26.77
CA SER A 26 -39.15 -29.05 -28.22
C SER A 26 -39.04 -30.53 -28.61
N SER A 27 -38.19 -31.30 -27.92
CA SER A 27 -37.97 -32.72 -28.24
C SER A 27 -39.17 -33.56 -27.83
N PHE A 28 -39.79 -33.26 -26.69
CA PHE A 28 -41.04 -33.89 -26.25
C PHE A 28 -42.23 -33.54 -27.17
N ASN A 29 -42.38 -32.26 -27.51
CA ASN A 29 -43.44 -31.78 -28.40
C ASN A 29 -43.32 -32.38 -29.81
N SER A 30 -42.09 -32.48 -30.33
CA SER A 30 -41.83 -33.07 -31.65
C SER A 30 -42.13 -34.57 -31.70
N TYR A 31 -41.81 -35.31 -30.63
CA TYR A 31 -42.17 -36.73 -30.52
C TYR A 31 -43.69 -36.92 -30.45
N LEU A 32 -44.39 -36.12 -29.62
CA LEU A 32 -45.85 -36.17 -29.52
C LEU A 32 -46.55 -35.83 -30.85
N ASP A 33 -46.02 -34.91 -31.65
CA ASP A 33 -46.58 -34.63 -32.98
C ASP A 33 -46.50 -35.85 -33.90
N VAL A 34 -45.37 -36.58 -33.90
CA VAL A 34 -45.24 -37.83 -34.68
C VAL A 34 -46.20 -38.91 -34.17
N VAL A 35 -46.32 -39.08 -32.85
CA VAL A 35 -47.30 -40.01 -32.26
C VAL A 35 -48.72 -39.63 -32.65
N ASN A 36 -49.07 -38.34 -32.62
CA ASN A 36 -50.37 -37.84 -33.04
C ASN A 36 -50.64 -38.09 -34.52
N LYS A 37 -49.64 -37.92 -35.39
CA LYS A 37 -49.75 -38.25 -36.83
C LYS A 37 -50.02 -39.74 -37.05
N VAL A 38 -49.29 -40.61 -36.36
CA VAL A 38 -49.50 -42.07 -36.40
C VAL A 38 -50.88 -42.44 -35.85
N MET A 39 -51.29 -41.86 -34.71
CA MET A 39 -52.59 -42.14 -34.09
C MET A 39 -53.76 -41.68 -34.97
N LYS A 40 -53.67 -40.49 -35.58
CA LYS A 40 -54.65 -40.01 -36.56
C LYS A 40 -54.74 -40.99 -37.73
N LEU A 41 -53.60 -41.39 -38.31
CA LEU A 41 -53.56 -42.36 -39.39
C LEU A 41 -54.18 -43.71 -39.01
N SER A 42 -53.83 -44.26 -37.84
CA SER A 42 -54.41 -45.51 -37.32
C SER A 42 -55.93 -45.39 -37.10
N ASN A 43 -56.40 -44.28 -36.55
CA ASN A 43 -57.84 -44.04 -36.35
C ASN A 43 -58.58 -43.92 -37.69
N THR A 44 -57.99 -43.26 -38.68
CA THR A 44 -58.54 -43.15 -40.03
C THR A 44 -58.64 -44.51 -40.72
N ILE A 45 -57.61 -45.36 -40.58
CA ILE A 45 -57.64 -46.76 -41.07
C ILE A 45 -58.72 -47.58 -40.35
N LEU A 46 -58.81 -47.47 -39.01
CA LEU A 46 -59.81 -48.19 -38.20
C LEU A 46 -61.25 -47.77 -38.52
N ARG A 47 -61.46 -46.52 -38.96
CA ARG A 47 -62.77 -46.01 -39.41
C ARG A 47 -63.12 -46.42 -40.84
N GLY A 48 -62.18 -47.03 -41.58
CA GLY A 48 -62.37 -47.45 -42.96
C GLY A 48 -62.35 -46.29 -43.98
N GLU A 49 -61.93 -45.10 -43.55
CA GLU A 49 -61.80 -43.91 -44.39
C GLU A 49 -60.37 -43.83 -44.94
N LEU A 50 -60.00 -44.65 -45.92
CA LEU A 50 -58.67 -44.48 -46.55
C LEU A 50 -58.65 -43.13 -47.29
N PRO A 51 -57.66 -42.25 -47.05
CA PRO A 51 -57.51 -41.06 -47.88
C PRO A 51 -57.21 -41.52 -49.31
N GLU A 52 -58.18 -41.35 -50.20
CA GLU A 52 -58.02 -41.67 -51.61
C GLU A 52 -56.94 -40.74 -52.21
N ASP A 53 -55.95 -41.34 -52.87
CA ASP A 53 -54.89 -40.62 -53.56
C ASP A 53 -55.51 -39.76 -54.67
N GLY A 54 -55.73 -38.49 -54.35
CA GLY A 54 -56.07 -37.46 -55.32
C GLY A 54 -57.56 -37.28 -55.61
N ASP A 55 -58.25 -36.53 -54.75
CA ASP A 55 -59.17 -35.51 -55.27
C ASP A 55 -58.91 -34.16 -54.57
N GLY A 56 -58.94 -33.10 -55.36
CA GLY A 56 -58.46 -31.75 -55.05
C GLY A 56 -59.55 -30.84 -54.50
N SER A 57 -60.27 -31.26 -53.46
CA SER A 57 -61.42 -30.50 -52.96
C SER A 57 -61.62 -30.58 -51.44
N SER A 58 -60.56 -30.30 -50.67
CA SER A 58 -60.73 -29.91 -49.26
C SER A 58 -59.50 -29.15 -48.77
N GLU A 59 -59.61 -27.83 -48.71
CA GLU A 59 -58.53 -26.88 -48.35
C GLU A 59 -58.04 -26.98 -46.90
N ASN A 60 -58.54 -27.89 -46.06
CA ASN A 60 -58.15 -27.97 -44.65
C ASN A 60 -57.70 -29.36 -44.17
N SER A 61 -57.51 -30.32 -45.07
CA SER A 61 -57.00 -31.65 -44.71
C SER A 61 -55.57 -31.79 -45.21
N GLN A 62 -54.61 -31.71 -44.28
CA GLN A 62 -53.21 -32.03 -44.51
C GLN A 62 -53.13 -33.46 -45.10
N LYS A 63 -53.05 -33.57 -46.43
CA LYS A 63 -53.02 -34.84 -47.16
C LYS A 63 -51.81 -35.64 -46.71
N VAL A 64 -52.03 -36.64 -45.87
CA VAL A 64 -51.06 -37.71 -45.66
C VAL A 64 -51.21 -38.63 -46.86
N ASN A 65 -50.40 -38.40 -47.91
CA ASN A 65 -50.35 -39.30 -49.06
C ASN A 65 -50.05 -40.71 -48.54
N PHE A 66 -50.94 -41.65 -48.81
CA PHE A 66 -50.85 -43.03 -48.31
C PHE A 66 -49.93 -43.86 -49.20
N ASP A 67 -48.69 -43.40 -49.36
CA ASP A 67 -47.66 -44.09 -50.11
C ASP A 67 -46.80 -44.98 -49.20
N LYS A 68 -46.31 -46.10 -49.73
CA LYS A 68 -45.42 -47.01 -49.01
C LYS A 68 -44.12 -46.32 -48.59
N ASP A 69 -43.69 -45.31 -49.34
CA ASP A 69 -42.49 -44.53 -49.03
C ASP A 69 -42.75 -43.50 -47.92
N SER A 70 -43.94 -42.89 -47.85
CA SER A 70 -44.30 -41.99 -46.72
C SER A 70 -44.41 -42.74 -45.38
N ILE A 71 -44.80 -44.02 -45.40
CA ILE A 71 -44.79 -44.88 -44.21
C ILE A 71 -43.36 -45.18 -43.73
N LYS A 72 -42.42 -45.38 -44.65
CA LYS A 72 -41.00 -45.59 -44.29
C LYS A 72 -40.39 -44.31 -43.72
N GLU A 73 -40.68 -43.16 -44.31
CA GLU A 73 -40.25 -41.86 -43.81
C GLU A 73 -40.84 -41.59 -42.41
N LEU A 74 -42.12 -41.88 -42.19
CA LEU A 74 -42.76 -41.73 -40.89
C LEU A 74 -42.14 -42.65 -39.83
N LYS A 75 -41.76 -43.88 -40.22
CA LYS A 75 -41.03 -44.80 -39.35
C LYS A 75 -39.65 -44.24 -38.97
N GLN A 76 -38.86 -43.80 -39.96
CA GLN A 76 -37.54 -43.21 -39.72
C GLN A 76 -37.64 -41.95 -38.86
N LEU A 77 -38.63 -41.10 -39.12
CA LEU A 77 -38.90 -39.90 -38.34
C LEU A 77 -39.29 -40.26 -36.89
N ALA A 78 -40.12 -41.28 -36.69
CA ALA A 78 -40.50 -41.74 -35.35
C ALA A 78 -39.30 -42.27 -34.56
N GLU A 79 -38.43 -43.07 -35.20
CA GLU A 79 -37.20 -43.57 -34.59
C GLU A 79 -36.25 -42.43 -34.22
N LEU A 80 -36.08 -41.45 -35.11
CA LEU A 80 -35.23 -40.28 -34.86
C LEU A 80 -35.76 -39.40 -33.73
N ARG A 81 -37.06 -39.09 -33.70
CA ARG A 81 -37.66 -38.28 -32.63
C ARG A 81 -37.68 -39.00 -31.28
N TYR A 82 -37.83 -40.32 -31.29
CA TYR A 82 -37.69 -41.13 -30.07
C TYR A 82 -36.28 -41.03 -29.51
N LEU A 83 -35.26 -41.18 -30.36
CA LEU A 83 -33.86 -41.11 -29.95
C LEU A 83 -33.47 -39.70 -29.46
N GLU A 84 -33.99 -38.66 -30.11
CA GLU A 84 -33.82 -37.26 -29.69
C GLU A 84 -34.44 -36.99 -28.30
N LEU A 85 -35.64 -37.50 -28.04
CA LEU A 85 -36.26 -37.39 -26.72
C LEU A 85 -35.46 -38.17 -25.66
N GLN A 86 -34.99 -39.36 -26.00
CA GLN A 86 -34.19 -40.17 -25.09
C GLN A 86 -32.87 -39.47 -24.72
N THR A 87 -32.14 -38.93 -25.69
CA THR A 87 -30.89 -38.20 -25.41
C THR A 87 -31.13 -36.90 -24.64
N SER A 88 -32.23 -36.19 -24.91
CA SER A 88 -32.63 -35.01 -24.13
C SER A 88 -32.90 -35.37 -22.66
N LEU A 89 -33.57 -36.49 -22.39
CA LEU A 89 -33.80 -36.96 -21.02
C LEU A 89 -32.52 -37.41 -20.32
N GLU A 90 -31.66 -38.16 -21.01
CA GLU A 90 -30.37 -38.61 -20.47
C GLU A 90 -29.44 -37.44 -20.14
N THR A 91 -29.41 -36.41 -20.98
CA THR A 91 -28.62 -35.19 -20.73
C THR A 91 -29.16 -34.39 -19.56
N LYS A 92 -30.49 -34.14 -19.50
CA LYS A 92 -31.14 -33.50 -18.33
C LYS A 92 -30.84 -34.25 -17.03
N LYS A 93 -30.92 -35.58 -17.03
CA LYS A 93 -30.59 -36.43 -15.88
C LYS A 93 -29.13 -36.28 -15.47
N THR A 94 -28.20 -36.37 -16.42
CA THR A 94 -26.76 -36.25 -16.13
C THR A 94 -26.42 -34.88 -15.57
N ILE A 95 -27.04 -33.80 -16.09
CA ILE A 95 -26.87 -32.44 -15.57
C ILE A 95 -27.36 -32.36 -14.12
N TYR A 96 -28.51 -32.95 -13.82
CA TYR A 96 -29.05 -32.98 -12.46
C TYR A 96 -28.13 -33.73 -11.48
N GLU A 97 -27.67 -34.93 -11.84
CA GLU A 97 -26.75 -35.72 -11.02
C GLU A 97 -25.42 -34.98 -10.81
N ASN A 98 -24.88 -34.33 -11.83
CA ASN A 98 -23.67 -33.51 -11.72
C ASN A 98 -23.86 -32.31 -10.80
N TRP A 99 -25.02 -31.64 -10.91
CA TRP A 99 -25.35 -30.52 -10.04
C TRP A 99 -25.50 -30.99 -8.59
N GLU A 100 -26.19 -32.10 -8.34
CA GLU A 100 -26.37 -32.66 -7.00
C GLU A 100 -25.03 -33.06 -6.37
N GLN A 101 -24.16 -33.77 -7.11
CA GLN A 101 -22.82 -34.15 -6.64
C GLN A 101 -21.94 -32.92 -6.36
N SER A 102 -21.95 -31.93 -7.27
CA SER A 102 -21.21 -30.68 -7.08
C SER A 102 -21.70 -29.93 -5.85
N ASN A 103 -23.02 -29.78 -5.71
CA ASN A 103 -23.64 -29.12 -4.57
C ASN A 103 -23.33 -29.83 -3.25
N GLU A 104 -23.44 -31.17 -3.21
CA GLU A 104 -23.06 -31.95 -2.02
C GLU A 104 -21.58 -31.77 -1.67
N SER A 105 -20.69 -31.72 -2.67
CA SER A 105 -19.26 -31.46 -2.44
C SER A 105 -18.98 -30.07 -1.89
N ILE A 106 -19.72 -29.05 -2.37
CA ILE A 106 -19.63 -27.67 -1.89
C ILE A 106 -20.15 -27.59 -0.45
N VAL A 107 -21.31 -28.19 -0.18
CA VAL A 107 -21.88 -28.27 1.17
C VAL A 107 -20.93 -29.00 2.11
N LYS A 108 -20.29 -30.10 1.70
CA LYS A 108 -19.28 -30.79 2.52
C LYS A 108 -18.04 -29.93 2.78
N ARG A 109 -17.56 -29.16 1.79
CA ARG A 109 -16.45 -28.20 1.99
C ARG A 109 -16.82 -27.03 2.90
N LEU A 110 -18.08 -26.58 2.85
CA LEU A 110 -18.60 -25.53 3.71
C LEU A 110 -18.94 -26.05 5.11
N SER A 111 -19.36 -27.31 5.21
CA SER A 111 -19.57 -28.00 6.47
C SER A 111 -18.24 -28.06 7.21
N SER A 112 -18.34 -27.83 8.52
CA SER A 112 -17.32 -27.19 9.35
C SER A 112 -15.90 -27.76 9.29
N ASP A 113 -15.68 -28.97 8.81
CA ASP A 113 -14.37 -29.65 8.84
C ASP A 113 -13.28 -28.99 8.00
N ALA A 114 -13.59 -28.48 6.81
CA ALA A 114 -12.58 -27.79 5.99
C ALA A 114 -12.39 -26.33 6.43
N LEU A 115 -13.47 -25.68 6.84
CA LEU A 115 -13.46 -24.30 7.32
C LEU A 115 -12.72 -24.20 8.66
N ASN A 116 -12.93 -25.14 9.57
CA ASN A 116 -12.21 -25.23 10.85
C ASN A 116 -10.73 -25.56 10.68
N LYS A 117 -10.34 -26.31 9.63
CA LYS A 117 -8.92 -26.57 9.31
C LYS A 117 -8.21 -25.32 8.79
N ASN A 118 -8.88 -24.49 7.99
CA ASN A 118 -8.29 -23.30 7.39
C ASN A 118 -8.32 -22.06 8.31
N LYS A 119 -9.30 -21.99 9.21
CA LYS A 119 -9.43 -20.91 10.20
C LYS A 119 -8.15 -20.62 11.00
N PRO A 120 -7.44 -21.59 11.61
CA PRO A 120 -6.22 -21.31 12.37
C PRO A 120 -5.09 -20.75 11.49
N MET A 121 -5.01 -21.17 10.24
CA MET A 121 -4.03 -20.62 9.29
C MET A 121 -4.34 -19.16 8.96
N LEU A 122 -5.62 -18.82 8.78
CA LEU A 122 -6.06 -17.44 8.58
C LEU A 122 -5.79 -16.56 9.80
N GLU A 123 -6.07 -17.03 11.01
CA GLU A 123 -5.77 -16.31 12.25
C GLU A 123 -4.27 -16.08 12.43
N LYS A 124 -3.42 -17.05 12.04
CA LYS A 124 -1.97 -16.87 12.03
C LYS A 124 -1.55 -15.73 11.09
N TYR A 125 -2.07 -15.70 9.87
CA TYR A 125 -1.77 -14.62 8.92
C TYR A 125 -2.26 -13.26 9.41
N LYS A 126 -3.45 -13.21 10.01
CA LYS A 126 -3.97 -11.99 10.64
C LYS A 126 -3.04 -11.49 11.74
N SER A 127 -2.58 -12.37 12.63
CA SER A 127 -1.65 -12.02 13.70
C SER A 127 -0.31 -11.51 13.16
N GLU A 128 0.26 -12.18 12.16
CA GLU A 128 1.51 -11.76 11.52
C GLU A 128 1.38 -10.38 10.86
N LEU A 129 0.25 -10.14 10.17
CA LEU A 129 -0.04 -8.84 9.56
C LEU A 129 -0.19 -7.73 10.60
N GLN A 130 -0.86 -8.00 11.71
CA GLN A 130 -1.00 -7.06 12.82
C GLN A 130 0.35 -6.72 13.45
N GLN A 131 1.22 -7.71 13.67
CA GLN A 131 2.58 -7.49 14.18
C GLN A 131 3.40 -6.62 13.21
N ARG A 132 3.32 -6.90 11.91
CA ARG A 132 4.00 -6.09 10.89
C ARG A 132 3.48 -4.65 10.89
N MET A 133 2.17 -4.46 11.00
CA MET A 133 1.55 -3.14 11.04
C MET A 133 1.94 -2.37 12.31
N PHE A 134 2.03 -3.05 13.45
CA PHE A 134 2.53 -2.47 14.69
C PHE A 134 3.97 -1.97 14.53
N ARG A 135 4.87 -2.78 13.98
CA ARG A 135 6.27 -2.38 13.73
C ARG A 135 6.37 -1.16 12.80
N ILE A 136 5.53 -1.10 11.76
CA ILE A 136 5.49 0.06 10.86
C ILE A 136 5.02 1.31 11.60
N ARG A 137 4.00 1.21 12.46
CA ARG A 137 3.55 2.33 13.29
C ARG A 137 4.63 2.79 14.27
N GLU A 138 5.35 1.87 14.90
CA GLU A 138 6.48 2.21 15.77
C GLU A 138 7.58 2.95 15.00
N MET A 139 7.93 2.48 13.81
CA MET A 139 8.90 3.18 12.96
C MET A 139 8.42 4.59 12.59
N TYR A 140 7.14 4.75 12.24
CA TYR A 140 6.57 6.06 11.94
C TYR A 140 6.63 6.99 13.16
N ASN A 141 6.30 6.49 14.35
CA ASN A 141 6.40 7.24 15.59
C ASN A 141 7.85 7.60 15.93
N ALA A 142 8.81 6.70 15.69
CA ALA A 142 10.23 6.97 15.88
C ALA A 142 10.72 8.07 14.93
N VAL A 143 10.35 8.03 13.65
CA VAL A 143 10.67 9.09 12.68
C VAL A 143 10.04 10.41 13.11
N LYS A 144 8.77 10.40 13.55
CA LYS A 144 8.11 11.61 14.06
C LYS A 144 8.82 12.19 15.28
N LYS A 145 9.31 11.34 16.19
CA LYS A 145 10.10 11.76 17.36
C LYS A 145 11.43 12.38 16.93
N ILE A 146 12.17 11.74 16.03
CA ILE A 146 13.43 12.26 15.48
C ILE A 146 13.19 13.60 14.79
N ASN A 147 12.16 13.73 13.97
CA ASN A 147 11.86 14.98 13.28
C ASN A 147 11.56 16.11 14.27
N ARG A 148 10.80 15.85 15.34
CA ARG A 148 10.57 16.83 16.41
C ARG A 148 11.86 17.21 17.13
N GLU A 149 12.73 16.25 17.43
CA GLU A 149 14.03 16.52 18.05
C GLU A 149 14.93 17.34 17.11
N VAL A 150 14.91 17.06 15.80
CA VAL A 150 15.64 17.84 14.79
C VAL A 150 15.06 19.24 14.64
N GLU A 151 13.74 19.40 14.61
CA GLU A 151 13.07 20.71 14.60
C GLU A 151 13.45 21.52 15.85
N ALA A 152 13.48 20.88 17.03
CA ALA A 152 13.94 21.52 18.27
C ALA A 152 15.42 21.97 18.17
N LEU A 153 16.30 21.15 17.59
CA LEU A 153 17.71 21.50 17.35
C LEU A 153 17.89 22.67 16.36
N VAL A 154 16.98 22.80 15.39
CA VAL A 154 17.03 23.86 14.36
C VAL A 154 16.47 25.18 14.89
N VAL A 155 15.36 25.13 15.65
CA VAL A 155 14.62 26.32 16.10
C VAL A 155 15.18 26.89 17.41
N SER A 156 15.72 26.06 18.31
CA SER A 156 16.06 26.48 19.68
C SER A 156 17.55 26.36 20.03
N LYS A 157 17.99 27.21 20.97
CA LYS A 157 19.19 26.98 21.80
C LYS A 157 18.93 25.70 22.60
N THR A 158 19.38 24.56 22.11
CA THR A 158 19.03 23.27 22.71
C THR A 158 19.90 23.01 23.92
N THR A 159 19.29 22.44 24.94
CA THR A 159 19.97 22.05 26.18
C THR A 159 20.61 20.68 26.01
N LEU A 160 21.95 20.61 25.99
CA LEU A 160 22.67 19.34 26.03
C LEU A 160 23.04 19.01 27.48
N MET A 161 22.56 17.87 27.99
CA MET A 161 22.81 17.40 29.36
C MET A 161 23.55 16.07 29.33
N VAL A 162 24.79 16.09 29.81
CA VAL A 162 25.72 14.95 29.70
C VAL A 162 26.56 14.87 30.98
N THR A 163 27.06 13.69 31.33
CA THR A 163 27.89 13.52 32.53
C THR A 163 29.29 14.13 32.38
N TYR A 164 29.94 14.49 33.49
CA TYR A 164 31.31 15.01 33.47
C TYR A 164 32.28 14.07 32.74
N GLN A 165 32.18 12.76 33.00
CA GLN A 165 33.07 11.78 32.38
C GLN A 165 32.91 11.76 30.86
N GLU A 166 31.68 11.78 30.35
CA GLU A 166 31.40 11.83 28.91
C GLU A 166 31.92 13.13 28.27
N TRP A 167 31.83 14.27 28.99
CA TRP A 167 32.45 15.52 28.54
C TRP A 167 33.97 15.44 28.47
N VAL A 168 34.62 14.86 29.48
CA VAL A 168 36.08 14.66 29.50
C VAL A 168 36.52 13.72 28.39
N ASP A 169 35.77 12.65 28.11
CA ASP A 169 36.09 11.68 27.06
C ASP A 169 35.98 12.28 25.66
N LYS A 170 35.05 13.23 25.44
CA LYS A 170 34.82 13.85 24.12
C LYS A 170 35.62 15.12 23.87
N LEU A 171 35.77 16.00 24.87
CA LEU A 171 36.44 17.30 24.73
C LEU A 171 37.86 17.33 25.31
N GLY A 172 38.18 16.40 26.19
CA GLY A 172 39.43 16.38 26.95
C GLY A 172 39.34 17.19 28.25
N LYS A 173 40.01 16.68 29.29
CA LYS A 173 39.96 17.21 30.66
C LYS A 173 40.26 18.72 30.76
N GLU A 174 41.29 19.18 30.06
CA GLU A 174 41.72 20.59 30.12
C GLU A 174 40.67 21.56 29.58
N PHE A 175 39.93 21.16 28.53
CA PHE A 175 38.87 21.98 27.96
C PHE A 175 37.61 21.93 28.82
N THR A 176 37.24 20.75 29.34
CA THR A 176 36.10 20.60 30.25
C THR A 176 36.28 21.46 31.51
N ASP A 177 37.44 21.42 32.14
CA ASP A 177 37.72 22.20 33.34
C ASP A 177 37.71 23.72 33.05
N LYS A 178 38.20 24.15 31.88
CA LYS A 178 38.12 25.55 31.44
C LYS A 178 36.67 26.00 31.18
N LEU A 179 35.83 25.15 30.59
CA LEU A 179 34.43 25.46 30.31
C LEU A 179 33.59 25.52 31.59
N ILE A 180 33.92 24.72 32.60
CA ILE A 180 33.33 24.81 33.94
C ILE A 180 33.77 26.10 34.63
N ALA A 181 35.06 26.43 34.60
CA ALA A 181 35.59 27.66 35.22
C ALA A 181 34.98 28.93 34.61
N ARG A 182 34.67 28.91 33.31
CA ARG A 182 34.00 30.02 32.59
C ARG A 182 32.48 30.02 32.72
N GLN A 183 31.91 29.15 33.56
CA GLN A 183 30.46 29.00 33.76
C GLN A 183 29.64 28.65 32.50
N TYR A 184 30.30 28.15 31.47
CA TYR A 184 29.65 27.72 30.24
C TYR A 184 29.02 26.33 30.40
N LEU A 185 29.71 25.43 31.12
CA LEU A 185 29.14 24.17 31.62
C LEU A 185 28.54 24.39 33.01
N LYS A 186 27.20 24.44 33.12
CA LYS A 186 26.51 24.62 34.39
C LYS A 186 26.10 23.26 34.99
N PRO A 187 26.35 22.98 36.28
CA PRO A 187 25.88 21.75 36.91
C PRO A 187 24.34 21.73 36.91
N PHE A 188 23.74 20.65 36.42
CA PHE A 188 22.30 20.50 36.35
C PHE A 188 21.76 19.97 37.68
N ASN A 189 21.19 20.88 38.49
CA ASN A 189 20.72 20.66 39.86
C ASN A 189 21.80 20.16 40.84
N ARG A 190 21.93 20.82 41.99
CA ARG A 190 22.92 20.46 43.03
C ARG A 190 22.69 19.08 43.65
N GLU A 191 21.55 18.44 43.38
CA GLU A 191 21.14 17.16 43.95
C GLU A 191 21.45 15.95 43.06
N VAL A 192 21.74 16.14 41.76
CA VAL A 192 22.10 15.05 40.85
C VAL A 192 23.58 15.14 40.54
N GLU A 193 24.39 14.40 41.31
CA GLU A 193 25.84 14.39 41.17
C GLU A 193 26.25 14.07 39.71
N GLY A 194 26.96 15.01 39.09
CA GLY A 194 27.81 14.75 37.92
C GLY A 194 27.25 15.07 36.54
N LYS A 195 26.04 15.66 36.41
CA LYS A 195 25.52 16.11 35.10
C LYS A 195 25.75 17.59 34.87
N TYR A 196 26.29 17.93 33.71
CA TYR A 196 26.54 19.30 33.27
C TYR A 196 25.69 19.62 32.05
N LYS A 197 25.05 20.79 32.09
CA LYS A 197 24.20 21.36 31.05
C LYS A 197 24.97 22.41 30.26
N VAL A 198 24.89 22.35 28.94
CA VAL A 198 25.25 23.43 28.01
C VAL A 198 23.98 23.92 27.34
N PHE A 199 23.89 25.24 27.18
CA PHE A 199 22.87 25.90 26.38
C PHE A 199 23.57 26.53 25.19
N ASP A 200 23.43 25.93 24.02
CA ASP A 200 24.12 26.40 22.81
C ASP A 200 23.27 26.17 21.55
N ASN A 201 23.67 26.87 20.48
CA ASN A 201 23.06 26.76 19.16
C ASN A 201 23.66 25.57 18.40
N PHE A 202 22.90 24.47 18.33
CA PHE A 202 23.26 23.27 17.57
C PHE A 202 22.61 23.24 16.17
N ASN A 203 22.30 24.41 15.61
CA ASN A 203 21.61 24.54 14.32
C ASN A 203 22.48 24.13 13.11
N ARG A 204 23.80 23.98 13.30
CA ARG A 204 24.72 23.50 12.26
C ARG A 204 24.91 22.00 12.38
N THR A 205 24.99 21.34 11.23
CA THR A 205 25.19 19.89 11.21
C THR A 205 26.59 19.52 11.73
N PRO A 206 26.76 18.33 12.33
CA PRO A 206 28.08 17.89 12.82
C PRO A 206 29.17 17.86 11.74
N GLU A 207 28.81 17.61 10.48
CA GLU A 207 29.76 17.62 9.36
C GLU A 207 30.23 19.03 9.01
N GLU A 208 29.32 20.01 9.01
CA GLU A 208 29.65 21.42 8.80
C GLU A 208 30.50 21.97 9.94
N LEU A 209 30.18 21.61 11.19
CA LEU A 209 30.96 21.99 12.37
C LEU A 209 32.39 21.42 12.30
N LYS A 210 32.56 20.17 11.85
CA LYS A 210 33.90 19.60 11.62
C LYS A 210 34.70 20.38 10.59
N LYS A 211 34.11 20.65 9.42
CA LYS A 211 34.78 21.43 8.36
C LYS A 211 35.15 22.83 8.83
N SER A 212 34.23 23.50 9.54
CA SER A 212 34.50 24.82 10.12
C SER A 212 35.60 24.78 11.17
N ASN A 213 35.64 23.74 12.01
CA ASN A 213 36.67 23.58 13.04
C ASN A 213 38.06 23.34 12.41
N GLU A 214 38.13 22.53 11.36
CA GLU A 214 39.37 22.32 10.61
C GLU A 214 39.87 23.61 9.96
N ALA A 215 38.97 24.39 9.33
CA ALA A 215 39.32 25.69 8.77
C ALA A 215 39.85 26.66 9.85
N MET A 216 39.14 26.76 10.99
CA MET A 216 39.57 27.61 12.11
C MET A 216 40.94 27.19 12.67
N LYS A 217 41.25 25.89 12.73
CA LYS A 217 42.57 25.42 13.17
C LYS A 217 43.67 25.87 12.22
N VAL A 218 43.46 25.73 10.91
CA VAL A 218 44.41 26.19 9.89
C VAL A 218 44.62 27.71 9.99
N ASP A 219 43.54 28.47 10.19
CA ASP A 219 43.63 29.91 10.37
C ASP A 219 44.38 30.29 11.64
N ILE A 220 44.16 29.59 12.76
CA ILE A 220 44.91 29.79 14.02
C ILE A 220 46.41 29.49 13.82
N GLU A 221 46.74 28.40 13.14
CA GLU A 221 48.13 28.06 12.83
C GLU A 221 48.79 29.15 11.99
N LYS A 222 48.10 29.63 10.95
CA LYS A 222 48.58 30.74 10.12
C LYS A 222 48.77 32.02 10.94
N LEU A 223 47.79 32.40 11.76
CA LEU A 223 47.89 33.57 12.63
C LEU A 223 49.05 33.46 13.63
N THR A 224 49.34 32.25 14.10
CA THR A 224 50.48 32.00 15.00
C THR A 224 51.80 32.24 14.27
N VAL A 225 51.92 31.77 13.03
CA VAL A 225 53.10 32.04 12.18
C VAL A 225 53.23 33.55 11.92
N ASP A 226 52.17 34.21 11.49
CA ASP A 226 52.17 35.64 11.21
C ASP A 226 52.56 36.45 12.47
N LEU A 227 52.04 36.08 13.65
CA LEU A 227 52.41 36.70 14.93
C LEU A 227 53.91 36.54 15.23
N THR A 228 54.47 35.35 14.99
CA THR A 228 55.91 35.13 15.18
C THR A 228 56.73 35.97 14.19
N GLU A 229 56.29 36.11 12.94
CA GLU A 229 56.96 36.98 11.98
C GLU A 229 56.91 38.46 12.38
N TYR A 230 55.76 38.92 12.88
CA TYR A 230 55.62 40.29 13.37
C TYR A 230 56.48 40.54 14.61
N LYS A 231 56.51 39.59 15.55
CA LYS A 231 57.40 39.65 16.70
C LYS A 231 58.87 39.74 16.27
N ASP A 232 59.29 38.94 15.30
CA ASP A 232 60.66 38.98 14.77
C ASP A 232 60.98 40.30 14.06
N LYS A 233 60.02 40.87 13.32
CA LYS A 233 60.15 42.20 12.72
C LYS A 233 60.32 43.27 13.80
N TRP A 234 59.49 43.23 14.84
CA TRP A 234 59.60 44.17 15.96
C TRP A 234 60.89 44.03 16.74
N LEU A 235 61.41 42.81 16.94
CA LEU A 235 62.71 42.62 17.57
C LEU A 235 63.85 43.18 16.72
N LYS A 236 63.80 43.00 15.39
CA LYS A 236 64.78 43.62 14.47
C LYS A 236 64.69 45.13 14.47
N ASP A 237 63.48 45.68 14.49
CA ASP A 237 63.27 47.12 14.56
C ASP A 237 63.77 47.67 15.90
N ALA A 238 63.54 46.96 17.01
CA ALA A 238 64.08 47.31 18.33
C ALA A 238 65.62 47.32 18.34
N ASP A 239 66.29 46.38 17.65
CA ASP A 239 67.74 46.39 17.47
C ASP A 239 68.22 47.60 16.66
N VAL A 240 67.47 47.98 15.61
CA VAL A 240 67.74 49.19 14.83
C VAL A 240 67.55 50.44 15.68
N PHE A 241 66.45 50.53 16.44
CA PHE A 241 66.19 51.62 17.37
C PHE A 241 67.27 51.70 18.45
N SER A 242 67.73 50.57 19.00
CA SER A 242 68.84 50.57 19.97
C SER A 242 70.13 51.15 19.37
N LYS A 243 70.46 50.80 18.12
CA LYS A 243 71.60 51.40 17.40
C LYS A 243 71.42 52.89 17.14
N VAL A 244 70.24 53.32 16.73
CA VAL A 244 69.90 54.74 16.52
C VAL A 244 69.97 55.50 17.85
N SER A 245 69.41 54.96 18.91
CA SER A 245 69.46 55.51 20.27
C SER A 245 70.88 55.58 20.82
N SER A 246 71.73 54.59 20.54
CA SER A 246 73.16 54.64 20.92
C SER A 246 73.90 55.76 20.17
N LEU A 247 73.64 55.94 18.88
CA LEU A 247 74.21 57.06 18.12
C LEU A 247 73.68 58.41 18.61
N LEU A 248 72.38 58.49 18.95
CA LEU A 248 71.77 59.69 19.52
C LEU A 248 72.33 60.01 20.92
N MET A 249 72.51 59.02 21.79
CA MET A 249 73.15 59.16 23.10
C MET A 249 74.59 59.66 22.95
N GLN A 250 75.37 59.09 22.02
CA GLN A 250 76.73 59.55 21.73
C GLN A 250 76.74 60.99 21.20
N GLU A 251 75.77 61.37 20.36
CA GLU A 251 75.65 62.73 19.84
C GLU A 251 75.16 63.73 20.90
N LEU A 252 74.31 63.31 21.83
CA LEU A 252 73.92 64.07 23.03
C LEU A 252 75.14 64.36 23.92
N GLU A 253 75.97 63.34 24.15
CA GLU A 253 77.23 63.46 24.89
C GLU A 253 78.22 64.40 24.18
N ASN A 254 78.37 64.28 22.86
CA ASN A 254 79.22 65.16 22.05
C ASN A 254 78.77 66.63 22.05
N ARG A 255 77.46 66.88 22.13
CA ARG A 255 76.89 68.23 22.24
C ARG A 255 76.98 68.80 23.65
N ASN A 256 77.54 68.05 24.61
CA ASN A 256 77.69 68.41 26.01
C ASN A 256 76.36 68.89 26.62
N ILE A 257 75.25 68.34 26.13
CA ILE A 257 73.94 68.50 26.73
C ILE A 257 73.93 67.51 27.88
N LYS A 258 74.29 67.99 29.08
CA LYS A 258 73.90 67.28 30.30
C LYS A 258 72.37 67.29 30.32
N LEU A 259 71.78 66.17 29.93
CA LEU A 259 70.50 65.79 30.53
C LEU A 259 70.81 65.68 32.01
N ASP A 260 70.27 66.62 32.81
CA ASP A 260 70.06 66.34 34.22
C ASP A 260 69.18 65.08 34.22
N THR A 261 69.81 63.92 34.42
CA THR A 261 69.16 62.77 35.01
C THR A 261 68.91 63.15 36.47
N ASN A 262 67.98 64.08 36.66
CA ASN A 262 67.21 64.10 37.89
C ASN A 262 66.35 62.84 37.76
N GLU A 263 66.65 61.87 38.63
CA GLU A 263 65.67 60.86 39.03
C GLU A 263 64.50 61.61 39.66
N GLU A 264 63.68 62.24 38.83
CA GLU A 264 62.28 62.44 39.14
C GLU A 264 61.64 61.09 38.86
N GLU A 265 61.30 60.41 39.95
CA GLU A 265 60.20 59.47 40.03
C GLU A 265 59.02 60.08 39.24
N GLU A 266 58.94 59.82 37.94
CA GLU A 266 57.68 59.86 37.23
C GLU A 266 56.86 58.73 37.84
N GLU A 267 55.94 59.14 38.70
CA GLU A 267 54.78 58.38 39.14
C GLU A 267 54.14 57.72 37.90
N GLU A 268 54.54 56.48 37.61
CA GLU A 268 53.66 55.50 36.96
C GLU A 268 52.55 55.14 37.95
N GLU A 269 51.69 56.11 38.26
CA GLU A 269 50.38 55.85 38.83
C GLU A 269 49.33 56.14 37.73
N ASP A 270 48.47 55.15 37.53
CA ASP A 270 47.16 55.23 36.85
C ASP A 270 47.08 55.00 35.32
N GLU A 271 47.61 53.88 34.83
CA GLU A 271 47.05 53.22 33.63
C GLU A 271 46.54 51.78 33.86
N GLU A 272 46.70 51.20 35.07
CA GLU A 272 46.16 49.85 35.37
C GLU A 272 44.66 49.84 35.77
N GLU A 273 44.09 50.96 36.23
CA GLU A 273 42.66 50.99 36.59
C GLU A 273 41.72 51.01 35.36
N ASP A 274 42.17 51.47 34.19
CA ASP A 274 41.30 51.61 33.02
C ASP A 274 41.11 50.29 32.25
N GLU A 275 42.07 49.36 32.26
CA GLU A 275 41.89 48.03 31.66
C GLU A 275 40.96 47.14 32.50
N ASP A 276 41.09 47.18 33.83
CA ASP A 276 40.21 46.44 34.73
C ASP A 276 38.80 47.04 34.75
N ARG A 277 38.67 48.36 34.64
CA ARG A 277 37.36 49.02 34.49
C ARG A 277 36.72 48.72 33.14
N ARG A 278 37.48 48.63 32.04
CA ARG A 278 36.97 48.16 30.74
C ARG A 278 36.56 46.70 30.76
N ARG A 279 37.36 45.82 31.38
CA ARG A 279 36.99 44.40 31.56
C ARG A 279 35.74 44.24 32.42
N TYR A 280 35.62 45.01 33.49
CA TYR A 280 34.46 44.98 34.37
C TYR A 280 33.21 45.52 33.66
N LEU A 281 33.32 46.61 32.88
CA LEU A 281 32.22 47.14 32.08
C LEU A 281 31.79 46.17 30.98
N LEU A 282 32.73 45.53 30.27
CA LEU A 282 32.43 44.54 29.23
C LEU A 282 31.80 43.27 29.81
N ASN A 283 32.28 42.78 30.96
CA ASN A 283 31.64 41.65 31.64
C ASN A 283 30.25 42.01 32.16
N LYS A 284 30.04 43.23 32.65
CA LYS A 284 28.74 43.69 33.15
C LYS A 284 27.72 43.91 32.03
N GLU A 285 28.15 44.31 30.84
CA GLU A 285 27.28 44.42 29.66
C GLU A 285 26.86 43.03 29.16
N ILE A 286 27.77 42.05 29.18
CA ILE A 286 27.46 40.65 28.84
C ILE A 286 26.55 39.97 29.90
N GLU A 287 26.78 40.22 31.19
CA GLU A 287 25.89 39.73 32.27
C GLU A 287 24.52 40.43 32.26
N GLY A 288 24.48 41.73 31.97
CA GLY A 288 23.25 42.53 31.95
C GLY A 288 22.32 42.19 30.80
N GLU A 289 22.83 41.83 29.62
CA GLU A 289 22.03 41.34 28.50
C GLU A 289 21.54 39.90 28.73
N MET A 290 22.36 39.02 29.33
CA MET A 290 21.93 37.65 29.63
C MET A 290 20.87 37.57 30.74
N ASP A 291 20.95 38.40 31.78
CA ASP A 291 19.97 38.36 32.87
C ASP A 291 18.65 39.06 32.52
N ASN A 292 18.65 40.16 31.75
CA ASN A 292 17.40 40.81 31.35
C ASN A 292 16.61 40.06 30.27
N GLU A 293 17.28 39.32 29.38
CA GLU A 293 16.60 38.50 28.37
C GLU A 293 16.07 37.19 28.98
N MET A 294 16.77 36.63 29.98
CA MET A 294 16.38 35.36 30.61
C MET A 294 15.32 35.51 31.71
N ASN A 295 15.23 36.65 32.40
CA ASN A 295 14.25 36.83 33.48
C ASN A 295 12.87 37.26 32.98
N ASN A 296 12.77 37.95 31.84
CA ASN A 296 11.48 38.29 31.22
C ASN A 296 10.87 37.11 30.43
N GLU A 297 11.68 36.18 29.90
CA GLU A 297 11.16 35.08 29.06
C GLU A 297 10.72 33.86 29.88
N ILE A 298 11.26 33.67 31.10
CA ILE A 298 10.84 32.60 32.02
C ILE A 298 9.51 32.93 32.73
N GLU A 299 9.18 34.21 32.93
CA GLU A 299 7.92 34.63 33.56
C GLU A 299 6.73 34.56 32.59
N ASP A 300 6.95 34.73 31.28
CA ASP A 300 5.92 34.55 30.24
C ASP A 300 5.68 33.06 29.88
N GLU A 301 6.68 32.17 29.98
CA GLU A 301 6.51 30.75 29.62
C GLU A 301 5.93 29.88 30.75
N MET A 302 5.94 30.35 32.00
CA MET A 302 5.24 29.68 33.12
C MET A 302 3.74 30.03 33.22
N ALA A 303 3.29 31.10 32.56
CA ALA A 303 1.87 31.49 32.55
C ALA A 303 1.01 30.68 31.56
N ASP A 304 1.61 29.99 30.59
CA ASP A 304 0.89 29.23 29.55
C ASP A 304 0.82 27.71 29.83
N MET A 305 1.21 27.28 31.05
CA MET A 305 1.24 25.86 31.45
C MET A 305 0.31 25.51 32.63
N GLU A 306 -0.62 26.41 32.98
CA GLU A 306 -1.70 26.15 33.95
C GLU A 306 -3.10 26.23 33.29
N LEU A 307 -3.42 25.34 32.34
CA LEU A 307 -4.81 25.02 32.00
C LEU A 307 -4.91 23.74 31.16
N ASP A 308 -4.91 22.58 31.83
CA ASP A 308 -5.91 21.52 31.61
C ASP A 308 -5.57 20.31 32.49
N ASN A 309 -6.13 20.29 33.70
CA ASN A 309 -6.23 19.06 34.49
C ASN A 309 -7.44 19.17 35.44
N ASP A 310 -8.62 18.82 34.93
CA ASP A 310 -9.79 18.38 35.71
C ASP A 310 -10.32 17.11 35.00
N ILE A 311 -9.88 15.93 35.45
CA ILE A 311 -10.60 15.00 36.34
C ILE A 311 -11.81 14.31 35.68
N ASN A 312 -11.60 13.01 35.42
CA ASN A 312 -12.46 11.82 35.57
C ASN A 312 -13.98 11.93 35.32
N GLU A 313 -14.51 10.97 34.54
CA GLU A 313 -15.27 9.85 35.11
C GLU A 313 -15.54 8.75 34.06
N ASP A 314 -15.33 7.52 34.51
CA ASP A 314 -15.82 6.27 33.94
C ASP A 314 -17.37 6.29 33.86
N PRO A 315 -18.01 5.57 32.93
CA PRO A 315 -18.73 4.42 33.43
C PRO A 315 -18.74 3.20 32.50
N GLU A 316 -18.50 2.03 33.11
CA GLU A 316 -19.14 0.77 32.74
C GLU A 316 -20.68 0.93 32.69
N GLY A 317 -21.33 0.44 31.63
CA GLY A 317 -22.78 0.51 31.48
C GLY A 317 -23.34 -0.17 30.24
N ASP A 318 -23.57 -1.47 30.39
CA ASP A 318 -24.44 -2.38 29.64
C ASP A 318 -25.77 -1.74 29.15
N MET A 319 -26.08 -1.79 27.84
CA MET A 319 -27.45 -1.80 27.30
C MET A 319 -27.51 -2.50 25.93
N ASP A 320 -28.21 -3.64 25.96
CA ASP A 320 -28.97 -4.29 24.88
C ASP A 320 -29.99 -3.35 24.21
N ASP A 321 -30.53 -3.87 23.09
CA ASP A 321 -31.74 -3.46 22.35
C ASP A 321 -31.57 -2.30 21.35
N GLU A 322 -32.18 -2.28 20.17
CA GLU A 322 -32.89 -3.20 19.26
C GLU A 322 -33.12 -2.33 18.00
N ASP A 323 -33.34 -2.96 16.85
CA ASP A 323 -34.05 -2.47 15.65
C ASP A 323 -34.01 -0.98 15.25
N GLU A 324 -33.55 -0.72 14.02
CA GLU A 324 -34.46 -0.15 13.03
C GLU A 324 -33.95 -0.33 11.59
N GLU A 325 -34.84 -0.93 10.81
CA GLU A 325 -34.79 -1.18 9.37
C GLU A 325 -34.73 0.14 8.57
N HIS A 326 -33.97 0.15 7.47
CA HIS A 326 -34.29 1.04 6.35
C HIS A 326 -34.31 0.25 5.05
N GLU A 327 -35.50 -0.27 4.76
CA GLU A 327 -35.95 -0.65 3.42
C GLU A 327 -36.14 0.59 2.51
N GLU A 328 -35.71 0.39 1.27
CA GLU A 328 -36.36 0.76 0.01
C GLU A 328 -37.10 2.10 -0.14
N HIS A 329 -36.60 2.93 -1.07
CA HIS A 329 -37.50 3.74 -1.88
C HIS A 329 -37.04 3.76 -3.36
N ASP A 330 -37.63 2.86 -4.15
CA ASP A 330 -37.80 2.98 -5.60
C ASP A 330 -39.13 3.72 -5.87
N GLY A 331 -39.17 4.53 -6.93
CA GLY A 331 -40.26 5.48 -7.18
C GLY A 331 -40.12 6.33 -8.45
N ASN A 332 -40.03 5.63 -9.57
CA ASN A 332 -40.29 5.98 -10.98
C ASN A 332 -41.24 7.18 -11.32
N ILE A 333 -41.15 7.62 -12.61
CA ILE A 333 -42.04 8.42 -13.48
C ILE A 333 -41.46 9.84 -13.76
N THR A 334 -41.08 10.27 -14.98
CA THR A 334 -41.80 10.28 -16.27
C THR A 334 -40.89 10.25 -17.51
N SER A 335 -41.36 9.54 -18.54
CA SER A 335 -41.01 9.64 -19.97
C SER A 335 -41.60 10.88 -20.65
N GLU A 336 -40.84 11.52 -21.55
CA GLU A 336 -41.38 12.26 -22.70
C GLU A 336 -40.50 11.97 -23.94
N GLU A 337 -41.14 11.39 -24.95
CA GLU A 337 -40.65 11.18 -26.32
C GLU A 337 -40.85 12.45 -27.17
N GLN A 338 -39.95 12.70 -28.12
CA GLN A 338 -40.18 13.29 -29.45
C GLN A 338 -38.85 13.23 -30.22
N ASP A 339 -38.67 12.29 -31.16
CA ASP A 339 -38.95 12.37 -32.62
C ASP A 339 -38.18 13.51 -33.33
N ASP A 340 -37.17 13.18 -34.15
CA ASP A 340 -37.31 13.02 -35.61
C ASP A 340 -35.97 13.08 -36.39
N GLU A 341 -35.88 12.16 -37.36
CA GLU A 341 -35.25 12.21 -38.70
C GLU A 341 -33.76 12.64 -38.86
N ALA A 342 -32.83 11.78 -39.30
CA ALA A 342 -32.68 11.04 -40.57
C ALA A 342 -31.81 11.77 -41.63
N LEU A 343 -30.94 10.96 -42.28
CA LEU A 343 -30.26 11.17 -43.58
C LEU A 343 -29.09 12.19 -43.59
N SER A 344 -28.02 12.02 -44.35
CA SER A 344 -27.49 10.95 -45.20
C SER A 344 -26.06 11.36 -45.62
N GLU A 345 -25.33 10.39 -46.16
CA GLU A 345 -24.35 10.51 -47.25
C GLU A 345 -23.11 11.42 -47.04
N GLU A 346 -21.92 10.84 -46.91
CA GLU A 346 -21.08 10.28 -47.99
C GLU A 346 -20.14 11.32 -48.63
N HIS A 347 -18.93 10.82 -48.87
CA HIS A 347 -17.94 11.28 -49.84
C HIS A 347 -17.16 12.57 -49.53
N LEU A 348 -15.86 12.67 -49.82
CA LEU A 348 -14.75 11.76 -50.10
C LEU A 348 -13.54 12.68 -50.36
N ASP A 349 -12.36 12.07 -50.43
CA ASP A 349 -11.13 12.60 -51.02
C ASP A 349 -10.40 13.69 -50.20
N ASP A 350 -9.08 13.67 -50.05
CA ASP A 350 -8.04 13.22 -50.98
C ASP A 350 -6.74 12.93 -50.19
N GLU A 351 -6.08 11.77 -50.40
CA GLU A 351 -4.82 11.63 -51.16
C GLU A 351 -3.56 12.16 -50.43
N HIS A 352 -2.42 11.46 -50.35
CA HIS A 352 -1.80 10.42 -51.19
C HIS A 352 -0.73 9.70 -50.33
N VAL A 353 -0.57 8.36 -50.37
CA VAL A 353 0.27 7.55 -51.30
C VAL A 353 1.77 7.82 -51.10
N SER A 354 2.67 6.87 -50.88
CA SER A 354 2.98 5.55 -51.52
C SER A 354 3.95 4.77 -50.57
N GLU A 355 4.32 3.48 -50.72
CA GLU A 355 4.17 2.44 -51.73
C GLU A 355 4.47 1.08 -51.08
N GLU A 356 3.75 0.08 -51.57
CA GLU A 356 3.93 -1.39 -51.59
C GLU A 356 5.34 -1.90 -51.99
N PRO A 357 5.70 -3.22 -52.00
CA PRO A 357 4.80 -4.35 -52.28
C PRO A 357 5.03 -5.73 -51.59
N MET A 358 3.88 -6.42 -51.44
CA MET A 358 3.52 -7.77 -51.89
C MET A 358 4.32 -9.05 -51.52
N ASP A 359 3.49 -10.04 -51.17
CA ASP A 359 3.52 -11.49 -51.47
C ASP A 359 4.21 -12.48 -50.51
N GLU A 360 3.35 -13.05 -49.65
CA GLU A 360 3.24 -14.50 -49.32
C GLU A 360 2.82 -15.32 -50.58
N PRO A 361 2.73 -16.68 -50.57
CA PRO A 361 3.06 -17.72 -49.57
C PRO A 361 4.03 -18.79 -50.19
N THR A 362 4.54 -19.88 -49.59
CA THR A 362 3.94 -21.12 -49.04
C THR A 362 5.09 -22.05 -48.55
N PRO A 363 4.79 -23.15 -47.82
CA PRO A 363 5.77 -24.11 -47.31
C PRO A 363 6.12 -25.25 -48.28
N GLU A 364 7.40 -25.62 -48.37
CA GLU A 364 7.89 -26.90 -48.92
C GLU A 364 7.61 -28.01 -47.87
N GLY A 365 7.03 -29.19 -48.14
CA GLY A 365 7.41 -30.21 -49.14
C GLY A 365 8.66 -30.96 -48.63
N SER A 366 8.80 -32.29 -48.48
CA SER A 366 8.03 -33.48 -48.85
C SER A 366 8.77 -34.70 -48.22
N GLY A 367 8.08 -35.82 -47.96
CA GLY A 367 8.74 -37.06 -47.55
C GLY A 367 7.79 -38.15 -47.07
N SER A 368 7.43 -39.07 -47.96
CA SER A 368 6.88 -40.42 -47.72
C SER A 368 7.59 -41.37 -48.71
N PRO A 369 7.46 -42.70 -48.69
CA PRO A 369 6.97 -43.67 -47.68
C PRO A 369 7.95 -44.86 -47.45
N GLU A 370 7.74 -45.76 -46.47
CA GLU A 370 8.00 -47.23 -46.64
C GLU A 370 7.56 -48.11 -45.44
N GLU A 371 6.70 -49.09 -45.78
CA GLU A 371 6.55 -50.49 -45.34
C GLU A 371 6.65 -50.97 -43.86
N LEU A 372 5.48 -51.45 -43.39
CA LEU A 372 5.18 -52.79 -42.84
C LEU A 372 6.29 -53.56 -42.07
N LYS A 373 6.01 -53.86 -40.79
CA LYS A 373 6.03 -55.25 -40.28
C LYS A 373 5.29 -55.45 -38.95
N ASP A 374 4.43 -56.45 -39.04
CA ASP A 374 3.82 -57.36 -38.08
C ASP A 374 4.68 -57.72 -36.84
N GLY A 375 4.03 -57.99 -35.71
CA GLY A 375 4.70 -58.38 -34.47
C GLY A 375 3.79 -58.41 -33.24
N SER A 376 2.91 -59.41 -33.21
CA SER A 376 2.19 -59.92 -32.05
C SER A 376 3.07 -60.07 -30.80
N ASN A 377 2.51 -59.79 -29.62
CA ASN A 377 2.82 -60.54 -28.41
C ASN A 377 1.64 -60.47 -27.43
N ASP A 378 0.91 -61.58 -27.43
CA ASP A 378 0.05 -62.04 -26.35
C ASP A 378 0.82 -62.10 -25.03
N ILE A 379 0.21 -61.59 -23.96
CA ILE A 379 0.56 -61.96 -22.58
C ILE A 379 -0.54 -62.91 -22.09
N PRO A 380 -0.20 -64.15 -21.69
CA PRO A 380 -1.17 -65.16 -21.34
C PRO A 380 -1.70 -64.98 -19.91
N VAL A 381 -3.00 -65.21 -19.78
CA VAL A 381 -3.71 -65.58 -18.56
C VAL A 381 -3.27 -67.00 -18.20
N ASP A 382 -2.80 -67.21 -16.97
CA ASP A 382 -2.67 -68.55 -16.39
C ASP A 382 -3.49 -68.64 -15.11
N ILE A 383 -4.30 -69.69 -15.07
CA ILE A 383 -5.23 -70.11 -14.04
C ILE A 383 -4.62 -71.38 -13.45
N ASN A 384 -4.52 -71.50 -12.12
CA ASN A 384 -4.68 -72.75 -11.38
C ASN A 384 -4.60 -72.47 -9.85
N GLU A 385 -5.68 -72.79 -9.13
CA GLU A 385 -5.84 -73.95 -8.22
C GLU A 385 -5.45 -73.58 -6.77
N GLU A 386 -6.45 -73.43 -5.89
CA GLU A 386 -6.98 -74.46 -4.98
C GLU A 386 -6.08 -74.79 -3.77
N LYS A 387 -6.66 -74.58 -2.57
CA LYS A 387 -6.50 -75.22 -1.25
C LYS A 387 -6.72 -74.16 -0.17
N ASP A 388 -7.89 -74.06 0.44
CA ASP A 388 -8.45 -74.95 1.48
C ASP A 388 -7.42 -75.32 2.56
N TYR A 389 -7.54 -74.68 3.72
CA TYR A 389 -7.44 -75.30 5.05
C TYR A 389 -8.05 -74.34 6.07
N GLY A 390 -9.22 -74.71 6.59
CA GLY A 390 -9.66 -74.28 7.91
C GLY A 390 -8.75 -74.82 9.01
N SER A 391 -8.68 -74.09 10.11
CA SER A 391 -8.35 -74.63 11.43
C SER A 391 -8.78 -73.62 12.49
N ASP A 392 -9.78 -74.05 13.23
CA ASP A 392 -10.17 -73.64 14.56
C ASP A 392 -9.00 -73.15 15.45
N VAL A 393 -9.27 -72.10 16.23
CA VAL A 393 -8.80 -72.00 17.61
C VAL A 393 -10.01 -71.67 18.47
N GLU A 394 -10.51 -72.72 19.12
CA GLU A 394 -11.39 -72.68 20.27
C GLU A 394 -10.74 -71.98 21.48
N MET A 395 -11.61 -71.30 22.23
CA MET A 395 -11.70 -71.25 23.69
C MET A 395 -10.44 -70.93 24.53
N SER A 396 -10.47 -69.75 25.13
CA SER A 396 -10.68 -69.60 26.58
C SER A 396 -11.28 -68.25 26.92
#